data_AF-A0A369LFT3-F1
#
_entry.id   AF-A0A369LFT3-F1
#
_cell.length_a   1.000
_cell.length_b   1.000
_cell.length_c   1.000
_cell.angle_alpha   90.00
_cell.angle_beta   90.00
_cell.angle_gamma   90.00
#
_symmetry.space_group_name_H-M   'P 1'
#
loop_
_entity.id
_entity.type
_entity.pdbx_description
1 polymer ?
#
loop_
_entity_poly.entity_id
_entity_poly.type
_entity_poly.pdbx_seq_one_letter_code
_entity_poly.pdbx_strand_id
1 'polypeptide(L)'
;MNQRSYAKAVAKRLTCSKARRDEFVRDLESDIASALAEGETWEQVERRMGDPRDVARDFNEDLSDRELAAGKKRKRNKVIGIVSGAVVVVLVVLAAVAWWATPKTAPAGQGIGLSEQDVLAQAQKVVALVDASDYEAIFALAPESLQQTMTSREFADAIEEARATVGGGDWGSFVSFGNAYGVEIVQMGQTQELTETMVVYENAVITYTITFDGSMQLTNLFMK
;
A
#
# COMPACT_ATOMS: atom_id res chain seq x y z
N MET A 1 38.07 26.51 -1.56
CA MET A 1 36.61 26.37 -1.81
C MET A 1 36.23 27.37 -2.90
N ASN A 2 34.96 27.67 -3.19
CA ASN A 2 34.58 28.91 -3.89
C ASN A 2 33.84 29.87 -2.93
N GLN A 3 33.76 31.17 -3.26
CA GLN A 3 33.13 32.20 -2.42
C GLN A 3 31.75 31.79 -1.86
N ARG A 4 30.84 31.35 -2.73
CA ARG A 4 29.49 30.94 -2.32
C ARG A 4 29.50 29.74 -1.37
N SER A 5 30.37 28.77 -1.63
CA SER A 5 30.53 27.62 -0.75
C SER A 5 31.13 28.00 0.61
N TYR A 6 32.01 29.02 0.64
CA TYR A 6 32.58 29.58 1.87
C TYR A 6 31.51 30.24 2.74
N ALA A 7 30.78 31.23 2.20
CA ALA A 7 29.71 31.90 2.93
C ALA A 7 28.65 30.92 3.44
N LYS A 8 28.29 29.91 2.63
CA LYS A 8 27.38 28.83 3.03
C LYS A 8 27.95 27.95 4.15
N ALA A 9 29.26 27.67 4.12
CA ALA A 9 29.94 26.89 5.15
C ALA A 9 29.94 27.63 6.50
N VAL A 10 30.19 28.95 6.50
CA VAL A 10 30.09 29.79 7.70
C VAL A 10 28.63 29.83 8.20
N ALA A 11 27.68 30.16 7.32
CA ALA A 11 26.25 30.27 7.64
C ALA A 11 25.65 29.01 8.29
N LYS A 12 26.11 27.82 7.90
CA LYS A 12 25.64 26.54 8.45
C LYS A 12 26.07 26.34 9.92
N ARG A 13 27.16 26.98 10.33
CA ARG A 13 27.79 26.83 11.65
C ARG A 13 27.37 27.91 12.65
N LEU A 14 26.73 28.99 12.19
CA LEU A 14 26.18 30.02 13.07
C LEU A 14 25.04 29.47 13.96
N THR A 15 25.01 29.92 15.22
CA THR A 15 24.05 29.49 16.25
C THR A 15 23.00 30.56 16.58
N CYS A 16 22.99 31.68 15.87
CA CYS A 16 22.10 32.84 16.08
C CYS A 16 20.71 32.72 15.42
N SER A 17 19.88 33.75 15.60
CA SER A 17 18.58 33.90 14.94
C SER A 17 18.69 33.94 13.41
N LYS A 18 17.55 33.81 12.71
CA LYS A 18 17.56 33.89 11.23
C LYS A 18 18.00 35.27 10.75
N ALA A 19 17.44 36.33 11.32
CA ALA A 19 17.77 37.70 10.95
C ALA A 19 19.26 37.96 11.13
N ARG A 20 19.82 37.63 12.31
CA ARG A 20 21.23 37.88 12.61
C ARG A 20 22.18 37.07 11.74
N ARG A 21 21.80 35.84 11.39
CA ARG A 21 22.56 35.01 10.45
C ARG A 21 22.54 35.60 9.04
N ASP A 22 21.37 36.03 8.56
CA ASP A 22 21.21 36.52 7.19
C ASP A 22 21.91 37.88 7.03
N GLU A 23 21.92 38.71 8.08
CA GLU A 23 22.74 39.93 8.19
C GLU A 23 24.23 39.61 8.07
N PHE A 24 24.77 38.76 8.95
CA PHE A 24 26.19 38.40 8.94
C PHE A 24 26.65 37.81 7.60
N VAL A 25 25.83 36.95 6.98
CA VAL A 25 26.17 36.35 5.68
C VAL A 25 26.20 37.39 4.56
N ARG A 26 25.26 38.33 4.56
CA ARG A 26 25.23 39.41 3.58
C ARG A 26 26.45 40.32 3.72
N ASP A 27 26.83 40.65 4.94
CA ASP A 27 27.99 41.49 5.22
C ASP A 27 29.27 40.76 4.79
N LEU A 28 29.41 39.47 5.14
CA LEU A 28 30.51 38.62 4.69
C LEU A 28 30.58 38.51 3.15
N GLU A 29 29.45 38.32 2.47
CA GLU A 29 29.41 38.25 1.01
C GLU A 29 29.79 39.58 0.36
N SER A 30 29.38 40.71 0.97
CA SER A 30 29.75 42.06 0.55
C SER A 30 31.25 42.29 0.68
N ASP A 31 31.86 41.91 1.80
CA ASP A 31 33.30 42.08 2.03
C ASP A 31 34.13 41.27 1.03
N ILE A 32 33.72 40.03 0.75
CA ILE A 32 34.37 39.21 -0.28
C ILE A 32 34.20 39.87 -1.66
N ALA A 33 33.01 40.36 -2.00
CA ALA A 33 32.76 40.99 -3.29
C ALA A 33 33.61 42.26 -3.49
N SER A 34 33.75 43.09 -2.46
CA SER A 34 34.60 44.28 -2.49
C SER A 34 36.07 43.92 -2.69
N ALA A 35 36.60 42.95 -1.96
CA ALA A 35 38.00 42.52 -2.09
C ALA A 35 38.30 41.99 -3.50
N LEU A 36 37.38 41.21 -4.08
CA LEU A 36 37.52 40.73 -5.46
C LEU A 36 37.44 41.87 -6.48
N ALA A 37 36.61 42.89 -6.24
CA ALA A 37 36.49 44.07 -7.11
C ALA A 37 37.74 44.95 -7.08
N GLU A 38 38.46 44.98 -5.95
CA GLU A 38 39.76 45.66 -5.80
C GLU A 38 40.92 44.89 -6.45
N GLY A 39 40.65 43.71 -7.01
CA GLY A 39 41.62 42.90 -7.75
C GLY A 39 42.32 41.81 -6.93
N GLU A 40 41.88 41.55 -5.69
CA GLU A 40 42.35 40.38 -4.94
C GLU A 40 41.86 39.08 -5.60
N THR A 41 42.68 38.03 -5.61
CA THR A 41 42.22 36.70 -6.02
C THR A 41 41.43 36.04 -4.89
N TRP A 42 40.50 35.14 -5.23
CA TRP A 42 39.75 34.39 -4.22
C TRP A 42 40.65 33.65 -3.22
N GLU A 43 41.80 33.13 -3.67
CA GLU A 43 42.75 32.41 -2.81
C GLU A 43 43.39 33.33 -1.77
N GLN A 44 43.66 34.60 -2.13
CA GLN A 44 44.16 35.61 -1.20
C GLN A 44 43.09 35.95 -0.16
N VAL A 45 41.84 36.15 -0.60
CA VAL A 45 40.70 36.43 0.28
C VAL A 45 40.42 35.25 1.23
N GLU A 46 40.38 34.02 0.72
CA GLU A 46 40.16 32.79 1.50
C GLU A 46 41.25 32.59 2.55
N ARG A 47 42.52 32.85 2.17
CA ARG A 47 43.65 32.75 3.10
C ARG A 47 43.62 33.82 4.19
N ARG A 48 43.14 35.04 3.89
CA ARG A 48 42.96 36.12 4.86
C ARG A 48 41.82 35.84 5.83
N MET A 49 40.69 35.33 5.32
CA MET A 49 39.51 35.05 6.14
C MET A 49 39.67 33.79 7.01
N GLY A 50 40.51 32.84 6.61
CA GLY A 50 40.79 31.63 7.38
C GLY A 50 39.69 30.57 7.28
N ASP A 51 39.72 29.56 8.16
CA ASP A 51 38.77 28.44 8.10
C ASP A 51 37.34 28.91 8.45
N PRO A 52 36.32 28.54 7.64
CA PRO A 52 34.92 28.86 7.92
C PRO A 52 34.40 28.44 9.30
N ARG A 53 35.02 27.44 9.93
CA ARG A 53 34.70 26.97 11.28
C ARG A 53 35.17 27.97 12.32
N ASP A 54 36.36 28.52 12.14
CA ASP A 54 36.95 29.48 13.06
C ASP A 54 36.15 30.79 13.00
N VAL A 55 35.88 31.31 11.79
CA VAL A 55 35.02 32.49 11.59
C VAL A 55 33.64 32.32 12.24
N ALA A 56 33.03 31.14 12.09
CA ALA A 56 31.74 30.87 12.71
C ALA A 56 31.82 30.70 14.24
N ARG A 57 32.93 30.16 14.77
CA ARG A 57 33.15 29.99 16.21
C ARG A 57 33.29 31.35 16.87
N ASP A 58 34.17 32.19 16.34
CA ASP A 58 34.46 33.51 16.88
C ASP A 58 33.18 34.36 16.93
N PHE A 59 32.41 34.36 15.85
CA PHE A 59 31.09 35.02 15.84
C PHE A 59 30.12 34.45 16.89
N ASN A 60 30.11 33.14 17.11
CA ASN A 60 29.19 32.50 18.05
C ASN A 60 29.56 32.76 19.51
N GLU A 61 30.84 32.96 19.82
CA GLU A 61 31.34 33.29 21.17
C GLU A 61 30.87 34.66 21.63
N ASP A 62 30.70 35.61 20.70
CA ASP A 62 30.22 36.97 20.96
C ASP A 62 28.67 37.08 21.05
N LEU A 63 27.94 35.97 20.89
CA LEU A 63 26.48 36.00 20.91
C LEU A 63 25.92 36.11 22.33
N SER A 64 24.94 37.00 22.50
CA SER A 64 24.13 37.05 23.72
C SER A 64 23.30 35.77 23.92
N ASP A 65 22.99 35.45 25.18
CA ASP A 65 22.11 34.33 25.54
C ASP A 65 20.75 34.37 24.83
N ARG A 66 20.21 35.58 24.61
CA ARG A 66 18.96 35.79 23.88
C ARG A 66 19.08 35.34 22.41
N GLU A 67 20.17 35.69 21.74
CA GLU A 67 20.42 35.29 20.36
C GLU A 67 20.70 33.79 20.24
N LEU A 68 21.45 33.21 21.17
CA LEU A 68 21.67 31.77 21.25
C LEU A 68 20.35 31.01 21.46
N ALA A 69 19.48 31.50 22.34
CA ALA A 69 18.15 30.92 22.57
C ALA A 69 17.26 31.03 21.31
N ALA A 70 17.29 32.16 20.61
CA ALA A 70 16.55 32.37 19.37
C ALA A 70 17.01 31.42 18.25
N GLY A 71 18.33 31.22 18.11
CA GLY A 71 18.88 30.27 17.15
C GLY A 71 18.62 28.81 17.50
N LYS A 72 18.65 28.44 18.79
CA LYS A 72 18.20 27.11 19.27
C LYS A 72 16.72 26.87 18.94
N LYS A 73 15.83 27.84 19.22
CA LYS A 73 14.40 27.78 18.87
C LYS A 73 14.19 27.61 17.37
N ARG A 74 14.95 28.35 16.55
CA ARG A 74 14.91 28.22 15.08
C ARG A 74 15.29 26.81 14.62
N LYS A 75 16.43 26.28 15.09
CA LYS A 75 16.89 24.92 14.72
C LYS A 75 15.86 23.88 15.15
N ARG A 76 15.32 23.99 16.37
CA ARG A 76 14.25 23.11 16.88
C ARG A 76 13.00 23.17 16.01
N ASN A 77 12.48 24.37 15.71
CA ASN A 77 11.27 24.51 14.89
C ASN A 77 11.49 23.98 13.46
N LYS A 78 12.69 24.13 12.90
CA LYS A 78 13.04 23.53 11.60
C LYS A 78 13.00 22.00 11.67
N VAL A 79 13.56 21.41 12.72
CA VAL A 79 13.53 19.95 12.92
C VAL A 79 12.10 19.46 13.14
N ILE A 80 11.32 20.13 14.00
CA ILE A 80 9.91 19.81 14.23
C ILE A 80 9.13 19.85 12.92
N GLY A 81 9.32 20.88 12.08
CA GLY A 81 8.64 20.97 10.79
C GLY A 81 9.02 19.84 9.81
N ILE A 82 10.29 19.43 9.79
CA ILE A 82 10.74 18.29 8.97
C ILE A 82 10.12 16.98 9.49
N VAL A 83 10.17 16.76 10.81
CA VAL A 83 9.62 15.55 11.45
C VAL A 83 8.10 15.49 11.29
N SER A 84 7.39 16.60 11.52
CA SER A 84 5.93 16.65 11.36
C SER A 84 5.55 16.42 9.89
N GLY A 85 6.29 17.00 8.94
CA GLY A 85 6.11 16.72 7.52
C GLY A 85 6.30 15.24 7.19
N ALA A 86 7.37 14.62 7.69
CA ALA A 86 7.63 13.19 7.49
C ALA A 86 6.53 12.31 8.10
N VAL A 87 6.05 12.63 9.31
CA VAL A 87 4.94 11.91 9.96
C VAL A 87 3.66 12.00 9.14
N VAL A 88 3.31 13.18 8.62
CA VAL A 88 2.13 13.37 7.76
C VAL A 88 2.25 12.51 6.49
N VAL A 89 3.42 12.47 5.84
CA VAL A 89 3.64 11.63 4.66
C VAL A 89 3.44 10.15 4.99
N VAL A 90 4.01 9.67 6.11
CA VAL A 90 3.81 8.28 6.54
C VAL A 90 2.34 7.96 6.79
N LEU A 91 1.61 8.85 7.47
CA LEU A 91 0.18 8.67 7.72
C LEU A 91 -0.64 8.62 6.43
N VAL A 92 -0.33 9.47 5.45
CA VAL A 92 -0.98 9.44 4.13
C VAL A 92 -0.72 8.11 3.40
N VAL A 93 0.51 7.62 3.43
CA VAL A 93 0.86 6.33 2.81
C VAL A 93 0.13 5.19 3.51
N LEU A 94 0.10 5.17 4.85
CA LEU A 94 -0.64 4.15 5.60
C LEU A 94 -2.13 4.18 5.31
N ALA A 95 -2.74 5.36 5.21
CA ALA A 95 -4.14 5.51 4.83
C ALA A 95 -4.42 5.02 3.41
N ALA A 96 -3.52 5.30 2.46
CA ALA A 96 -3.64 4.82 1.09
C ALA A 96 -3.54 3.28 1.00
N VAL A 97 -2.60 2.68 1.73
CA VAL A 97 -2.46 1.22 1.82
C VAL A 97 -3.70 0.59 2.45
N ALA A 98 -4.20 1.15 3.56
CA ALA A 98 -5.42 0.67 4.21
C ALA A 98 -6.63 0.73 3.25
N TRP A 99 -6.80 1.83 2.52
CA TRP A 99 -7.86 1.99 1.52
C TRP A 99 -7.75 1.00 0.35
N TRP A 100 -6.53 0.75 -0.14
CA TRP A 100 -6.29 -0.22 -1.21
C TRP A 100 -6.52 -1.66 -0.75
N ALA A 101 -6.15 -1.98 0.50
CA ALA A 101 -6.36 -3.28 1.13
C ALA A 101 -7.81 -3.55 1.55
N THR A 102 -8.66 -2.52 1.62
CA THR A 102 -10.08 -2.69 1.99
C THR A 102 -10.82 -3.37 0.84
N PRO A 103 -11.52 -4.50 1.09
CA PRO A 103 -12.31 -5.19 0.08
C PRO A 103 -13.45 -4.28 -0.38
N LYS A 104 -13.62 -4.17 -1.70
CA LYS A 104 -14.68 -3.40 -2.34
C LYS A 104 -15.63 -4.39 -2.98
N THR A 105 -16.93 -4.19 -2.77
CA THR A 105 -17.96 -5.05 -3.34
C THR A 105 -18.66 -4.37 -4.51
N ALA A 106 -19.07 -5.18 -5.47
CA ALA A 106 -19.85 -4.79 -6.65
C ALA A 106 -20.85 -5.90 -6.99
N PRO A 107 -21.86 -5.64 -7.83
CA PRO A 107 -22.66 -6.70 -8.43
C PRO A 107 -21.76 -7.72 -9.14
N ALA A 108 -22.06 -9.01 -9.02
CA ALA A 108 -21.25 -10.04 -9.64
C ALA A 108 -21.12 -9.84 -11.16
N GLY A 109 -19.92 -10.10 -11.68
CA GLY A 109 -19.58 -9.98 -13.09
C GLY A 109 -19.20 -8.57 -13.55
N GLN A 110 -19.40 -7.53 -12.71
CA GLN A 110 -19.24 -6.13 -13.14
C GLN A 110 -17.83 -5.80 -13.66
N GLY A 111 -16.79 -6.19 -12.92
CA GLY A 111 -15.40 -5.91 -13.24
C GLY A 111 -14.82 -6.81 -14.33
N ILE A 112 -15.45 -7.97 -14.59
CA ILE A 112 -15.06 -8.93 -15.63
C ILE A 112 -15.92 -8.85 -16.90
N GLY A 113 -16.90 -7.95 -16.93
CA GLY A 113 -17.76 -7.74 -18.11
C GLY A 113 -18.82 -8.83 -18.34
N LEU A 114 -19.19 -9.56 -17.28
CA LEU A 114 -20.27 -10.54 -17.30
C LEU A 114 -21.51 -10.00 -16.59
N SER A 115 -22.67 -10.59 -16.87
CA SER A 115 -23.85 -10.33 -16.06
C SER A 115 -23.83 -11.20 -14.80
N GLU A 116 -24.50 -10.74 -13.74
CA GLU A 116 -24.71 -11.56 -12.53
C GLU A 116 -25.36 -12.91 -12.87
N GLN A 117 -26.25 -12.94 -13.87
CA GLN A 117 -26.89 -14.18 -14.34
C GLN A 117 -25.89 -15.17 -14.94
N ASP A 118 -24.89 -14.70 -15.68
CA ASP A 118 -23.85 -15.57 -16.26
C ASP A 118 -22.99 -16.19 -15.16
N VAL A 119 -22.63 -15.40 -14.14
CA VAL A 119 -21.86 -15.87 -12.98
C VAL A 119 -22.65 -16.90 -12.18
N LEU A 120 -23.93 -16.63 -11.90
CA LEU A 120 -24.82 -17.57 -11.21
C LEU A 120 -25.08 -18.85 -12.03
N ALA A 121 -25.21 -18.74 -13.35
CA ALA A 121 -25.36 -19.90 -14.23
C ALA A 121 -24.12 -20.81 -14.18
N GLN A 122 -22.91 -20.22 -14.14
CA GLN A 122 -21.68 -20.98 -13.97
C GLN A 122 -21.62 -21.67 -12.59
N ALA A 123 -22.07 -21.00 -11.51
CA ALA A 123 -22.17 -21.61 -10.19
C ALA A 123 -23.15 -22.81 -10.19
N GLN A 124 -24.33 -22.66 -10.79
CA GLN A 124 -25.30 -23.74 -10.94
C GLN A 124 -24.76 -24.90 -11.77
N LYS A 125 -23.95 -24.63 -12.81
CA LYS A 125 -23.25 -25.67 -13.56
C LYS A 125 -22.30 -26.47 -12.68
N VAL A 126 -21.53 -25.81 -11.80
CA VAL A 126 -20.66 -26.50 -10.84
C VAL A 126 -21.48 -27.38 -9.91
N VAL A 127 -22.61 -26.89 -9.37
CA VAL A 127 -23.51 -27.70 -8.54
C VAL A 127 -24.04 -28.92 -9.29
N ALA A 128 -24.46 -28.75 -10.55
CA ALA A 128 -24.95 -29.85 -11.38
C ALA A 128 -23.87 -30.92 -11.61
N LEU A 129 -22.60 -30.51 -11.76
CA LEU A 129 -21.48 -31.46 -11.85
C LEU A 129 -21.22 -32.18 -10.52
N VAL A 130 -21.41 -31.50 -9.38
CA VAL A 130 -21.32 -32.15 -8.05
C VAL A 130 -22.39 -33.22 -7.91
N ASP A 131 -23.62 -32.92 -8.34
CA ASP A 131 -24.74 -33.87 -8.29
C ASP A 131 -24.54 -35.06 -9.23
N ALA A 132 -23.96 -34.84 -10.41
CA ALA A 132 -23.57 -35.87 -11.36
C ALA A 132 -22.30 -36.65 -10.96
N SER A 133 -21.65 -36.29 -9.84
CA SER A 133 -20.35 -36.82 -9.42
C SER A 133 -19.25 -36.71 -10.49
N ASP A 134 -19.33 -35.71 -11.36
CA ASP A 134 -18.33 -35.43 -12.41
C ASP A 134 -17.22 -34.51 -11.88
N TYR A 135 -16.44 -35.04 -10.94
CA TYR A 135 -15.40 -34.28 -10.26
C TYR A 135 -14.22 -33.90 -11.16
N GLU A 136 -13.96 -34.67 -12.22
CA GLU A 136 -12.95 -34.29 -13.20
C GLU A 136 -13.35 -33.03 -13.97
N ALA A 137 -14.61 -32.91 -14.37
CA ALA A 137 -15.10 -31.71 -15.03
C ALA A 137 -15.06 -30.49 -14.11
N ILE A 138 -15.31 -30.65 -12.80
CA ILE A 138 -15.17 -29.56 -11.82
C ILE A 138 -13.71 -29.18 -11.66
N PHE A 139 -12.82 -30.17 -11.51
CA PHE A 139 -11.39 -29.95 -11.34
C PHE A 139 -10.76 -29.26 -12.56
N ALA A 140 -11.25 -29.55 -13.76
CA ALA A 140 -10.84 -28.86 -14.99
C ALA A 140 -11.19 -27.36 -15.01
N LEU A 141 -12.14 -26.91 -14.18
CA LEU A 141 -12.46 -25.48 -14.01
C LEU A 141 -11.50 -24.77 -13.06
N ALA A 142 -10.72 -25.51 -12.27
CA ALA A 142 -9.80 -24.94 -11.30
C ALA A 142 -8.57 -24.29 -11.97
N PRO A 143 -7.93 -23.29 -11.34
CA PRO A 143 -6.70 -22.71 -11.85
C PRO A 143 -5.56 -23.73 -11.89
N GLU A 144 -4.62 -23.53 -12.81
CA GLU A 144 -3.45 -24.41 -12.97
C GLU A 144 -2.66 -24.57 -11.66
N SER A 145 -2.59 -23.52 -10.84
CA SER A 145 -1.94 -23.56 -9.54
C SER A 145 -2.57 -24.60 -8.60
N LEU A 146 -3.89 -24.73 -8.57
CA LEU A 146 -4.56 -25.78 -7.79
C LEU A 146 -4.27 -27.15 -8.40
N GLN A 147 -4.37 -27.26 -9.72
CA GLN A 147 -4.16 -28.52 -10.45
C GLN A 147 -2.74 -29.09 -10.29
N GLN A 148 -1.74 -28.23 -10.04
CA GLN A 148 -0.36 -28.64 -9.77
C GLN A 148 -0.13 -29.05 -8.31
N THR A 149 -1.02 -28.68 -7.39
CA THR A 149 -0.85 -28.91 -5.94
C THR A 149 -1.59 -30.13 -5.41
N MET A 150 -2.60 -30.61 -6.13
CA MET A 150 -3.36 -31.80 -5.78
C MET A 150 -3.83 -32.51 -7.05
N THR A 151 -4.23 -33.76 -6.90
CA THR A 151 -4.81 -34.56 -7.98
C THR A 151 -6.33 -34.37 -8.04
N SER A 152 -6.93 -34.65 -9.20
CA SER A 152 -8.39 -34.68 -9.33
C SER A 152 -9.06 -35.68 -8.38
N ARG A 153 -8.32 -36.74 -7.98
CA ARG A 153 -8.80 -37.73 -7.01
C ARG A 153 -8.89 -37.15 -5.60
N GLU A 154 -7.84 -36.50 -5.13
CA GLU A 154 -7.84 -35.85 -3.81
C GLU A 154 -8.92 -34.75 -3.74
N PHE A 155 -9.13 -34.03 -4.84
CA PHE A 155 -10.22 -33.06 -4.95
C PHE A 155 -11.61 -33.72 -4.86
N ALA A 156 -11.82 -34.83 -5.58
CA ALA A 156 -13.06 -35.60 -5.52
C ALA A 156 -13.33 -36.14 -4.10
N ASP A 157 -12.32 -36.74 -3.48
CA ASP A 157 -12.41 -37.30 -2.12
C ASP A 157 -12.81 -36.20 -1.11
N ALA A 158 -12.27 -34.98 -1.24
CA ALA A 158 -12.62 -33.85 -0.39
C ALA A 158 -14.09 -33.40 -0.55
N ILE A 159 -14.62 -33.39 -1.77
CA ILE A 159 -16.03 -33.07 -2.03
C ILE A 159 -16.93 -34.16 -1.44
N GLU A 160 -16.61 -35.43 -1.65
CA GLU A 160 -17.40 -36.55 -1.13
C GLU A 160 -17.41 -36.59 0.40
N GLU A 161 -16.27 -36.33 1.05
CA GLU A 161 -16.19 -36.18 2.50
C GLU A 161 -17.08 -35.03 2.99
N ALA A 162 -17.07 -33.89 2.30
CA ALA A 162 -17.95 -32.78 2.62
C ALA A 162 -19.43 -33.16 2.42
N ARG A 163 -19.80 -33.88 1.35
CA ARG A 163 -21.18 -34.37 1.16
C ARG A 163 -21.62 -35.32 2.27
N ALA A 164 -20.74 -36.22 2.70
CA ALA A 164 -21.04 -37.19 3.75
C ALA A 164 -21.27 -36.56 5.12
N THR A 165 -20.75 -35.36 5.36
CA THR A 165 -20.79 -34.68 6.66
C THR A 165 -21.84 -33.58 6.73
N VAL A 166 -22.02 -32.83 5.63
CA VAL A 166 -22.97 -31.72 5.54
C VAL A 166 -24.40 -32.25 5.39
N GLY A 167 -25.40 -31.56 5.95
CA GLY A 167 -26.81 -31.91 5.77
C GLY A 167 -27.26 -33.27 6.33
N GLY A 168 -26.43 -33.93 7.15
CA GLY A 168 -26.74 -35.25 7.72
C GLY A 168 -26.41 -36.45 6.80
N GLY A 169 -25.66 -36.23 5.72
CA GLY A 169 -25.18 -37.28 4.82
C GLY A 169 -26.04 -37.44 3.58
N ASP A 170 -26.93 -38.43 3.54
CA ASP A 170 -27.74 -38.72 2.35
C ASP A 170 -28.77 -37.63 2.06
N TRP A 171 -28.45 -36.76 1.10
CA TRP A 171 -29.32 -35.67 0.68
C TRP A 171 -30.50 -36.14 -0.19
N GLY A 172 -30.46 -37.37 -0.72
CA GLY A 172 -31.37 -37.82 -1.76
C GLY A 172 -31.16 -37.09 -3.09
N SER A 173 -32.16 -37.14 -3.97
CA SER A 173 -32.06 -36.58 -5.32
C SER A 173 -32.16 -35.05 -5.33
N PHE A 174 -31.53 -34.41 -6.31
CA PHE A 174 -31.75 -32.99 -6.58
C PHE A 174 -33.22 -32.70 -6.87
N VAL A 175 -33.77 -31.64 -6.26
CA VAL A 175 -35.16 -31.20 -6.49
C VAL A 175 -35.20 -29.87 -7.23
N SER A 176 -34.54 -28.83 -6.71
CA SER A 176 -34.56 -27.50 -7.33
C SER A 176 -33.47 -26.56 -6.83
N PHE A 177 -33.15 -25.56 -7.64
CA PHE A 177 -32.41 -24.39 -7.18
C PHE A 177 -33.36 -23.44 -6.44
N GLY A 178 -32.94 -23.00 -5.26
CA GLY A 178 -33.57 -21.94 -4.49
C GLY A 178 -32.99 -20.57 -4.81
N ASN A 179 -32.92 -19.71 -3.79
CA ASN A 179 -32.31 -18.39 -3.92
C ASN A 179 -30.81 -18.51 -4.23
N ALA A 180 -30.33 -17.67 -5.14
CA ALA A 180 -28.92 -17.53 -5.46
C ALA A 180 -28.56 -16.05 -5.51
N TYR A 181 -27.36 -15.72 -5.04
CA TYR A 181 -26.86 -14.35 -5.02
C TYR A 181 -25.36 -14.33 -5.31
N GLY A 182 -24.94 -13.34 -6.09
CA GLY A 182 -23.55 -13.13 -6.46
C GLY A 182 -23.04 -11.78 -5.98
N VAL A 183 -21.79 -11.73 -5.55
CA VAL A 183 -21.07 -10.50 -5.26
C VAL A 183 -19.66 -10.57 -5.84
N GLU A 184 -19.27 -9.52 -6.54
CA GLU A 184 -17.87 -9.32 -6.92
C GLU A 184 -17.13 -8.67 -5.75
N ILE A 185 -15.96 -9.20 -5.41
CA ILE A 185 -15.05 -8.67 -4.41
C ILE A 185 -13.75 -8.30 -5.09
N VAL A 186 -13.40 -7.01 -5.04
CA VAL A 186 -12.10 -6.50 -5.51
C VAL A 186 -11.25 -6.11 -4.31
N GLN A 187 -10.13 -6.80 -4.15
CA GLN A 187 -9.18 -6.53 -3.07
C GLN A 187 -7.75 -6.64 -3.59
N MET A 188 -6.93 -5.62 -3.30
CA MET A 188 -5.52 -5.57 -3.72
C MET A 188 -5.28 -5.84 -5.22
N GLY A 189 -6.24 -5.48 -6.08
CA GLY A 189 -6.15 -5.69 -7.54
C GLY A 189 -6.52 -7.11 -7.99
N GLN A 190 -6.96 -7.98 -7.10
CA GLN A 190 -7.57 -9.27 -7.44
C GLN A 190 -9.09 -9.13 -7.44
N THR A 191 -9.73 -9.72 -8.44
CA THR A 191 -11.18 -9.81 -8.57
C THR A 191 -11.62 -11.24 -8.25
N GLN A 192 -12.64 -11.37 -7.42
CA GLN A 192 -13.26 -12.65 -7.08
C GLN A 192 -14.78 -12.53 -7.21
N GLU A 193 -15.40 -13.55 -7.77
CA GLU A 193 -16.86 -13.68 -7.87
C GLU A 193 -17.31 -14.69 -6.82
N LEU A 194 -17.88 -14.21 -5.72
CA LEU A 194 -18.44 -15.08 -4.68
C LEU A 194 -19.92 -15.25 -4.95
N THR A 195 -20.35 -16.50 -5.05
CA THR A 195 -21.76 -16.86 -5.18
C THR A 195 -22.18 -17.73 -4.01
N GLU A 196 -23.41 -17.52 -3.54
CA GLU A 196 -24.07 -18.45 -2.65
C GLU A 196 -25.37 -18.91 -3.31
N THR A 197 -25.50 -20.22 -3.51
CA THR A 197 -26.66 -20.85 -4.17
C THR A 197 -27.28 -21.87 -3.24
N MET A 198 -28.54 -21.66 -2.88
CA MET A 198 -29.32 -22.62 -2.11
C MET A 198 -29.86 -23.71 -3.03
N VAL A 199 -29.68 -24.96 -2.64
CA VAL A 199 -30.08 -26.14 -3.42
C VAL A 199 -30.94 -27.03 -2.55
N VAL A 200 -32.13 -27.37 -3.04
CA VAL A 200 -33.06 -28.25 -2.37
C VAL A 200 -32.89 -29.65 -2.92
N TYR A 201 -32.60 -30.59 -2.03
CA TYR A 201 -32.62 -32.02 -2.27
C TYR A 201 -33.81 -32.65 -1.54
N GLU A 202 -34.09 -33.93 -1.77
CA GLU A 202 -35.21 -34.65 -1.16
C GLU A 202 -35.14 -34.66 0.38
N ASN A 203 -33.93 -34.84 0.94
CA ASN A 203 -33.70 -35.01 2.37
C ASN A 203 -32.94 -33.84 3.02
N ALA A 204 -32.45 -32.88 2.25
CA ALA A 204 -31.63 -31.78 2.75
C ALA A 204 -31.77 -30.48 1.93
N VAL A 205 -31.44 -29.36 2.55
CA VAL A 205 -31.25 -28.07 1.85
C VAL A 205 -29.82 -27.64 2.08
N ILE A 206 -29.04 -27.55 1.00
CA ILE A 206 -27.60 -27.28 1.04
C ILE A 206 -27.34 -25.89 0.47
N THR A 207 -26.52 -25.10 1.15
CA THR A 207 -26.02 -23.84 0.60
C THR A 207 -24.61 -24.04 0.06
N TYR A 208 -24.46 -23.87 -1.25
CA TYR A 208 -23.18 -23.86 -1.92
C TYR A 208 -22.59 -22.47 -1.91
N THR A 209 -21.38 -22.31 -1.39
CA THR A 209 -20.57 -21.10 -1.56
C THR A 209 -19.48 -21.39 -2.58
N ILE A 210 -19.54 -20.75 -3.74
CA ILE A 210 -18.63 -20.97 -4.87
C ILE A 210 -17.92 -19.67 -5.19
N THR A 211 -16.59 -19.71 -5.30
CA THR A 211 -15.78 -18.54 -5.64
C THR A 211 -15.06 -18.77 -6.97
N PHE A 212 -15.20 -17.82 -7.89
CA PHE A 212 -14.41 -17.76 -9.10
C PHE A 212 -13.40 -16.61 -9.04
N ASP A 213 -12.29 -16.73 -9.77
CA ASP A 213 -11.39 -15.60 -10.02
C ASP A 213 -11.84 -14.74 -11.21
N GLY A 214 -11.07 -13.71 -11.53
CA GLY A 214 -11.35 -12.82 -12.66
C GLY A 214 -11.35 -13.48 -14.05
N SER A 215 -10.92 -14.74 -14.16
CA SER A 215 -10.97 -15.55 -15.39
C SER A 215 -12.08 -16.60 -15.35
N MET A 216 -12.99 -16.52 -14.37
CA MET A 216 -14.04 -17.51 -14.11
C MET A 216 -13.52 -18.91 -13.77
N GLN A 217 -12.28 -19.03 -13.26
CA GLN A 217 -11.74 -20.31 -12.77
C GLN A 217 -12.23 -20.58 -11.34
N LEU A 218 -12.58 -21.83 -11.05
CA LEU A 218 -13.08 -22.25 -9.74
C LEU A 218 -11.93 -22.24 -8.70
N THR A 219 -11.99 -21.31 -7.76
CA THR A 219 -10.96 -21.16 -6.72
C THR A 219 -11.40 -21.71 -5.37
N ASN A 220 -12.70 -21.77 -5.12
CA ASN A 220 -13.25 -22.32 -3.89
C ASN A 220 -14.64 -22.93 -4.13
N LEU A 221 -14.90 -24.06 -3.48
CA LEU A 221 -16.19 -24.75 -3.45
C LEU A 221 -16.43 -25.22 -2.02
N PHE A 222 -17.48 -24.70 -1.40
CA PHE A 222 -17.84 -25.02 -0.02
C PHE A 222 -19.35 -25.30 0.10
N MET A 223 -19.73 -26.16 1.04
CA MET A 223 -21.11 -26.60 1.28
C MET A 223 -21.41 -26.52 2.77
N LYS A 224 -22.62 -26.07 3.14
CA LYS A 224 -23.12 -26.01 4.51
C LYS A 224 -24.61 -26.29 4.59
#